data_AF-A0A3B9QI28-F1
#
_entry.id   AF-A0A3B9QI28-F1
#
_cell.length_a   1.000
_cell.length_b   1.000
_cell.length_c   1.000
_cell.angle_alpha   90.00
_cell.angle_beta   90.00
_cell.angle_gamma   90.00
#
_symmetry.space_group_name_H-M   'P 1'
#
loop_
_entity.id
_entity.type
_entity.pdbx_description
1 polymer ?
#
loop_
_entity_poly.entity_id
_entity_poly.type
_entity_poly.pdbx_seq_one_letter_code
_entity_poly.pdbx_strand_id
1 'polypeptide(L)'
;MMESRNERLIRPMFLVALTVTIVAALSIQARATYNAQVTADEPQYLITALSLGEDFDLDISDELEDGKFRDFHEVNLNPQTIALDDTGLKISPHDPLLPLLLAIPMKLGGWQLAKAALALIAGITAAATLWLAVRRFNVGTRTAIGVVTALFCASPLTSYGSQVYPAMPA
;
A
#
# COMPACT_ATOMS: atom_id res chain seq x y z
N MET A 1 -9.35 -23.21 -29.56
CA MET A 1 -9.36 -21.77 -29.97
C MET A 1 -9.30 -20.77 -28.79
N MET A 2 -9.51 -21.18 -27.53
CA MET A 2 -9.37 -20.30 -26.34
C MET A 2 -7.92 -20.05 -25.89
N GLU A 3 -7.02 -21.01 -26.11
CA GLU A 3 -5.62 -20.98 -25.66
C GLU A 3 -4.82 -19.81 -26.27
N SER A 4 -4.93 -19.59 -27.59
CA SER A 4 -4.21 -18.51 -28.28
C SER A 4 -4.68 -17.09 -27.90
N ARG A 5 -5.83 -16.95 -27.23
CA ARG A 5 -6.33 -15.66 -26.74
C ARG A 5 -5.77 -15.36 -25.35
N ASN A 6 -5.48 -16.38 -24.53
CA ASN A 6 -4.88 -16.24 -23.18
C ASN A 6 -3.42 -15.80 -23.26
N GLU A 7 -2.62 -16.43 -24.12
CA GLU A 7 -1.21 -16.03 -24.33
C GLU A 7 -1.06 -14.57 -24.79
N ARG A 8 -2.06 -14.06 -25.53
CA ARG A 8 -2.07 -12.68 -26.04
C ARG A 8 -2.24 -11.60 -24.97
N LEU A 9 -2.76 -11.92 -23.77
CA LEU A 9 -2.98 -10.91 -22.72
C LEU A 9 -1.93 -10.91 -21.61
N ILE A 10 -1.15 -11.98 -21.47
CA ILE A 10 -0.12 -12.06 -20.41
C ILE A 10 0.89 -10.91 -20.54
N ARG A 11 1.42 -10.71 -21.76
CA ARG A 11 2.39 -9.63 -22.03
C ARG A 11 1.83 -8.24 -21.72
N PRO A 12 0.67 -7.81 -22.26
CA PRO A 12 0.14 -6.49 -21.93
C PRO A 12 -0.26 -6.36 -20.45
N MET A 13 -0.80 -7.40 -19.82
CA MET A 13 -1.06 -7.36 -18.36
C MET A 13 0.21 -7.14 -17.57
N PHE A 14 1.29 -7.86 -17.88
CA PHE A 14 2.58 -7.68 -17.24
C PHE A 14 3.13 -6.27 -17.45
N LEU A 15 3.09 -5.75 -18.67
CA LEU A 15 3.58 -4.39 -18.98
C LEU A 15 2.76 -3.31 -18.25
N VAL A 16 1.43 -3.46 -18.19
CA VAL A 16 0.57 -2.54 -17.44
C VAL A 16 0.86 -2.61 -15.95
N ALA A 17 0.92 -3.81 -15.36
CA ALA A 17 1.26 -3.98 -13.95
C ALA A 17 2.61 -3.35 -13.62
N LEU A 18 3.65 -3.69 -14.39
CA LEU A 18 5.00 -3.15 -14.19
C LEU A 18 5.03 -1.63 -14.30
N THR A 19 4.34 -1.06 -15.29
CA THR A 19 4.27 0.38 -15.48
C THR A 19 3.63 1.07 -14.28
N VAL A 20 2.47 0.56 -13.83
CA VAL A 20 1.73 1.13 -12.70
C VAL A 20 2.53 0.97 -11.40
N THR A 21 3.13 -0.19 -11.15
CA THR A 21 4.00 -0.42 -9.99
C THR A 21 5.17 0.55 -9.97
N ILE A 22 5.86 0.74 -11.11
CA ILE A 22 6.98 1.69 -11.18
C ILE A 22 6.50 3.12 -10.92
N VAL A 23 5.42 3.55 -11.58
CA VAL A 23 4.91 4.92 -11.42
C VAL A 23 4.49 5.21 -9.98
N ALA A 24 3.81 4.27 -9.31
CA ALA A 24 3.49 4.39 -7.89
C ALA A 24 4.75 4.32 -7.00
N ALA A 25 5.74 3.50 -7.34
CA ALA A 25 6.98 3.39 -6.56
C ALA A 25 7.86 4.65 -6.62
N LEU A 26 7.75 5.45 -7.69
CA LEU A 26 8.50 6.71 -7.82
C LEU A 26 8.17 7.72 -6.70
N SER A 27 6.99 7.66 -6.10
CA SER A 27 6.59 8.55 -5.00
C SER A 27 6.89 7.99 -3.60
N ILE A 28 7.54 6.82 -3.46
CA ILE A 28 7.86 6.24 -2.14
C ILE A 28 8.65 7.24 -1.28
N GLN A 29 9.65 7.91 -1.86
CA GLN A 29 10.49 8.89 -1.17
C GLN A 29 9.93 10.31 -1.14
N ALA A 30 8.71 10.52 -1.66
CA ALA A 30 8.07 11.82 -1.58
C ALA A 30 7.65 12.08 -0.14
N ARG A 31 8.18 13.17 0.44
CA ARG A 31 7.80 13.60 1.79
C ARG A 31 6.35 14.09 1.80
N ALA A 32 5.58 13.63 2.77
CA ALA A 32 4.20 14.05 2.97
C ALA A 32 4.11 15.44 3.61
N THR A 33 5.07 15.78 4.50
CA THR A 33 5.21 17.12 5.10
C THR A 33 6.65 17.35 5.57
N TYR A 34 6.94 18.51 6.16
CA TYR A 34 8.23 18.82 6.76
C TYR A 34 8.60 17.74 7.78
N ASN A 35 9.79 17.15 7.63
CA ASN A 35 10.33 16.11 8.51
C ASN A 35 9.46 14.85 8.62
N ALA A 36 8.63 14.53 7.62
CA ALA A 36 7.84 13.29 7.63
C ALA A 36 7.64 12.68 6.24
N GLN A 37 7.89 11.37 6.13
CA GLN A 37 7.68 10.58 4.91
C GLN A 37 6.24 10.10 4.76
N VAL A 38 5.50 10.11 5.87
CA VAL A 38 4.10 9.73 5.98
C VAL A 38 3.37 10.73 6.88
N THR A 39 2.05 10.88 6.71
CA THR A 39 1.28 11.86 7.48
C THR A 39 -0.09 11.33 7.90
N ALA A 40 -0.80 12.13 8.70
CA ALA A 40 -2.13 11.81 9.23
C ALA A 40 -2.16 10.42 9.87
N ASP A 41 -2.90 9.47 9.29
CA ASP A 41 -3.11 8.14 9.88
C ASP A 41 -2.07 7.11 9.41
N GLU A 42 -1.30 7.40 8.36
CA GLU A 42 -0.29 6.48 7.80
C GLU A 42 0.72 5.95 8.85
N PRO A 43 1.25 6.77 9.79
CA PRO A 43 2.14 6.26 10.81
C PRO A 43 1.50 5.18 11.69
N GLN A 44 0.20 5.31 12.01
CA GLN A 44 -0.49 4.34 12.87
C GLN A 44 -0.61 2.98 12.20
N TYR A 45 -0.90 2.96 10.89
CA TYR A 45 -0.91 1.72 10.10
C TYR A 45 0.47 1.07 10.04
N LEU A 46 1.53 1.86 9.86
CA LEU A 46 2.90 1.34 9.78
C LEU A 46 3.42 0.82 11.12
N ILE A 47 3.12 1.47 12.24
CA ILE A 47 3.50 0.98 13.58
C ILE A 47 2.75 -0.32 13.89
N THR A 48 1.44 -0.36 13.61
CA THR A 48 0.66 -1.60 13.80
C THR A 48 1.20 -2.73 12.91
N ALA A 49 1.62 -2.44 11.68
CA ALA A 49 2.25 -3.42 10.80
C ALA A 49 3.61 -3.89 11.34
N LEU A 50 4.35 -3.00 12.01
CA LEU A 50 5.62 -3.33 12.63
C LEU A 50 5.43 -4.27 13.83
N SER A 51 4.55 -3.94 14.77
CA SER A 51 4.18 -4.80 15.91
C SER A 51 3.69 -6.18 15.43
N LEU A 52 2.78 -6.23 14.45
CA LEU A 52 2.35 -7.51 13.85
C LEU A 52 3.50 -8.30 13.20
N GLY A 53 4.48 -7.61 12.63
CA GLY A 53 5.64 -8.21 11.98
C GLY A 53 6.67 -8.73 12.98
N GLU A 54 6.96 -7.98 14.03
CA GLU A 54 7.99 -8.29 15.04
C GLU A 54 7.46 -9.24 16.12
N ASP A 55 6.29 -8.91 16.69
CA ASP A 55 5.78 -9.48 17.94
C ASP A 55 4.47 -10.25 17.77
N PHE A 56 3.80 -10.10 16.61
CA PHE A 56 2.58 -10.82 16.25
C PHE A 56 1.37 -10.49 17.14
N ASP A 57 1.29 -9.24 17.61
CA ASP A 57 0.13 -8.71 18.31
C ASP A 57 -0.30 -7.34 17.75
N LEU A 58 -1.22 -6.67 18.45
CA LEU A 58 -1.75 -5.35 18.08
C LEU A 58 -1.38 -4.28 19.13
N ASP A 59 -0.61 -4.64 20.14
CA ASP A 59 -0.11 -3.68 21.11
C ASP A 59 1.02 -2.90 20.45
N ILE A 60 0.89 -1.58 20.47
CA ILE A 60 1.90 -0.67 19.91
C ILE A 60 2.58 0.17 20.99
N SER A 61 2.36 -0.17 22.26
CA SER A 61 2.80 0.65 23.39
C SER A 61 4.32 0.76 23.46
N ASP A 62 5.05 -0.34 23.28
CA ASP A 62 6.50 -0.39 23.27
C ASP A 62 7.10 0.30 22.03
N GLU A 63 6.52 0.15 20.84
CA GLU A 63 7.00 0.91 19.66
C GLU A 63 6.88 2.41 19.82
N LEU A 64 5.81 2.87 20.47
CA LEU A 64 5.59 4.28 20.74
C LEU A 64 6.60 4.79 21.78
N GLU A 65 6.94 3.97 22.78
CA GLU A 65 7.94 4.30 23.81
C GLU A 65 9.37 4.33 23.26
N ASP A 66 9.73 3.33 22.43
CA ASP A 66 11.03 3.24 21.76
C ASP A 66 11.17 4.23 20.60
N GLY A 67 10.06 4.83 20.17
CA GLY A 67 10.05 5.79 19.07
C GLY A 67 10.35 5.17 17.71
N LYS A 68 9.98 3.89 17.49
CA LYS A 68 10.23 3.17 16.22
C LYS A 68 9.61 3.89 15.00
N PHE A 69 8.60 4.74 15.21
CA PHE A 69 7.99 5.57 14.17
C PHE A 69 8.90 6.64 13.58
N ARG A 70 9.99 7.00 14.27
CA ARG A 70 10.88 8.11 13.87
C ARG A 70 11.58 7.86 12.53
N ASP A 71 11.72 6.61 12.12
CA ASP A 71 12.29 6.23 10.83
C ASP A 71 11.48 6.71 9.61
N PHE A 72 10.19 7.00 9.81
CA PHE A 72 9.28 7.49 8.77
C PHE A 72 8.52 8.77 9.14
N HIS A 73 8.56 9.18 10.42
CA HIS A 73 7.87 10.36 10.91
C HIS A 73 8.69 11.01 12.04
N GLU A 74 9.54 11.98 11.70
CA GLU A 74 10.56 12.52 12.63
C GLU A 74 9.94 13.41 13.73
N VAL A 75 8.73 13.92 13.52
CA VAL A 75 7.97 14.72 14.50
C VAL A 75 7.12 13.82 15.41
N ASN A 76 6.70 14.32 16.57
CA ASN A 76 5.85 13.54 17.46
C ASN A 76 4.49 13.26 16.79
N LEU A 77 4.03 12.02 16.93
CA LEU A 77 2.71 11.61 16.45
C LEU A 77 1.61 12.39 17.16
N ASN A 78 0.55 12.71 16.43
CA ASN A 78 -0.69 13.11 17.07
C ASN A 78 -1.24 11.91 17.86
N PRO A 79 -1.47 12.03 19.18
CA PRO A 79 -2.05 10.93 19.96
C PRO A 79 -3.42 10.55 19.41
N GLN A 80 -3.52 9.35 18.85
CA GLN A 80 -4.77 8.74 18.37
C GLN A 80 -5.20 7.54 19.23
N THR A 81 -4.41 7.19 20.23
CA THR A 81 -4.63 6.06 21.14
C THR A 81 -4.69 6.54 22.59
N ILE A 82 -5.37 5.76 23.43
CA ILE A 82 -5.35 5.89 24.89
C ILE A 82 -4.91 4.55 25.48
N ALA A 83 -4.46 4.52 26.74
CA ALA A 83 -4.24 3.27 27.44
C ALA A 83 -5.58 2.54 27.64
N LEU A 84 -5.66 1.27 27.24
CA LEU A 84 -6.86 0.44 27.37
C LEU A 84 -6.99 -0.20 28.77
N ASP A 85 -5.89 -0.34 29.49
CA ASP A 85 -5.84 -0.93 30.83
C ASP A 85 -4.76 -0.29 31.72
N ASP A 86 -4.66 -0.79 32.96
CA ASP A 86 -3.69 -0.31 33.96
C ASP A 86 -2.22 -0.65 33.59
N THR A 87 -1.99 -1.52 32.61
CA THR A 87 -0.65 -1.88 32.13
C THR A 87 -0.12 -0.90 31.11
N GLY A 88 -0.99 -0.09 30.50
CA GLY A 88 -0.63 0.90 29.49
C GLY A 88 -0.81 0.43 28.05
N LEU A 89 -1.45 -0.73 27.83
CA LEU A 89 -1.77 -1.31 26.52
C LEU A 89 -2.34 -0.25 25.56
N LYS A 90 -1.77 -0.11 24.37
CA LYS A 90 -2.26 0.82 23.34
C LYS A 90 -2.48 0.08 22.04
N ILE A 91 -3.70 0.18 21.52
CA ILE A 91 -4.06 -0.37 20.20
C ILE A 91 -4.45 0.79 19.30
N SER A 92 -3.99 0.77 18.05
CA SER A 92 -4.42 1.72 17.02
C SER A 92 -5.94 1.63 16.80
N PRO A 93 -6.67 2.75 16.70
CA PRO A 93 -8.12 2.71 16.48
C PRO A 93 -8.52 2.29 15.05
N HIS A 94 -7.54 2.07 14.16
CA HIS A 94 -7.75 1.75 12.75
C HIS A 94 -7.87 0.24 12.50
N ASP A 95 -8.53 -0.14 11.41
CA ASP A 95 -8.72 -1.55 11.04
C ASP A 95 -7.37 -2.26 10.79
N PRO A 96 -7.16 -3.48 11.33
CA PRO A 96 -5.86 -4.16 11.28
C PRO A 96 -5.59 -4.91 9.97
N LEU A 97 -6.54 -4.97 9.01
CA LEU A 97 -6.35 -5.77 7.80
C LEU A 97 -5.23 -5.22 6.89
N LEU A 98 -5.14 -3.89 6.75
CA LEU A 98 -4.03 -3.27 6.03
C LEU A 98 -2.69 -3.51 6.75
N PRO A 99 -2.55 -3.25 8.06
CA PRO A 99 -1.36 -3.62 8.83
C PRO A 99 -0.95 -5.08 8.67
N LEU A 100 -1.91 -6.01 8.74
CA LEU A 100 -1.66 -7.43 8.55
C LEU A 100 -1.08 -7.75 7.17
N LEU A 101 -1.62 -7.12 6.11
CA LEU A 101 -1.10 -7.25 4.74
C LEU A 101 0.34 -6.70 4.61
N LEU A 102 0.66 -5.65 5.36
CA LEU A 102 1.94 -4.96 5.32
C LEU A 102 2.96 -5.49 6.33
N ALA A 103 2.59 -6.37 7.26
CA ALA A 103 3.44 -6.82 8.36
C ALA A 103 4.77 -7.43 7.89
N ILE A 104 4.72 -8.32 6.89
CA ILE A 104 5.93 -8.94 6.33
C ILE A 104 6.81 -7.92 5.58
N PRO A 105 6.28 -7.11 4.63
CA PRO A 105 7.04 -6.01 4.03
C PRO A 105 7.67 -5.06 5.06
N MET A 106 6.91 -4.67 6.08
CA MET A 106 7.36 -3.75 7.13
C MET A 106 8.52 -4.35 7.92
N LYS A 107 8.40 -5.62 8.35
CA LYS A 107 9.47 -6.33 9.06
C LYS A 107 10.77 -6.45 8.25
N LEU A 108 10.66 -6.72 6.94
CA LEU A 108 11.82 -7.04 6.11
C LEU A 108 12.55 -5.81 5.56
N GLY A 109 11.85 -4.71 5.35
CA GLY A 109 12.41 -3.54 4.67
C GLY A 109 11.80 -2.21 5.09
N GLY A 110 11.17 -2.18 6.26
CA GLY A 110 10.56 -0.99 6.83
C GLY A 110 9.45 -0.41 5.96
N TRP A 111 9.21 0.88 6.19
CA TRP A 111 8.14 1.61 5.54
C TRP A 111 8.29 1.70 4.02
N GLN A 112 9.51 1.67 3.49
CA GLN A 112 9.76 1.70 2.05
C GLN A 112 9.25 0.43 1.39
N LEU A 113 9.51 -0.75 1.99
CA LEU A 113 9.04 -2.02 1.46
C LEU A 113 7.51 -2.18 1.65
N ALA A 114 6.96 -1.63 2.73
CA ALA A 114 5.51 -1.52 2.91
C ALA A 114 4.84 -0.71 1.78
N LYS A 115 5.37 0.49 1.47
CA LYS A 115 4.87 1.29 0.33
C LYS A 115 5.11 0.60 -1.02
N ALA A 116 6.23 -0.11 -1.19
CA ALA A 116 6.49 -0.89 -2.41
C ALA A 116 5.49 -2.04 -2.59
N ALA A 117 5.04 -2.67 -1.50
CA ALA A 117 3.98 -3.67 -1.53
C ALA A 117 2.65 -3.07 -2.01
N LEU A 118 2.29 -1.87 -1.56
CA LEU A 118 1.11 -1.13 -2.07
C LEU A 118 1.24 -0.80 -3.56
N ALA A 119 2.42 -0.39 -4.02
CA ALA A 119 2.68 -0.12 -5.44
C ALA A 119 2.56 -1.40 -6.29
N LEU A 120 2.98 -2.55 -5.75
CA LEU A 120 2.81 -3.85 -6.39
C LEU A 120 1.32 -4.23 -6.47
N ILE A 121 0.57 -4.05 -5.38
CA ILE A 121 -0.88 -4.27 -5.35
C ILE A 121 -1.59 -3.41 -6.39
N ALA A 122 -1.23 -2.12 -6.51
CA ALA A 122 -1.77 -1.25 -7.56
C ALA A 122 -1.54 -1.80 -8.98
N GLY A 123 -0.33 -2.30 -9.26
CA GLY A 123 -0.01 -2.94 -10.53
C GLY A 123 -0.81 -4.22 -10.79
N ILE A 124 -0.96 -5.08 -9.78
CA ILE A 124 -1.79 -6.30 -9.86
C ILE A 124 -3.25 -5.93 -10.15
N THR A 125 -3.80 -4.95 -9.43
CA THR A 125 -5.16 -4.45 -9.62
C THR A 125 -5.37 -3.87 -11.02
N ALA A 126 -4.38 -3.14 -11.55
CA ALA A 126 -4.42 -2.64 -12.93
C ALA A 126 -4.45 -3.78 -13.95
N ALA A 127 -3.61 -4.82 -13.80
CA ALA A 127 -3.63 -5.99 -14.66
C ALA A 127 -4.95 -6.78 -14.58
N ALA A 128 -5.51 -6.94 -13.38
CA ALA A 128 -6.82 -7.56 -13.20
C ALA A 128 -7.93 -6.75 -13.87
N THR A 129 -7.88 -5.42 -13.74
CA THR A 129 -8.83 -4.49 -14.40
C THR A 129 -8.74 -4.59 -15.92
N LEU A 130 -7.52 -4.63 -16.47
CA LEU A 130 -7.30 -4.85 -17.91
C LEU A 130 -7.90 -6.18 -18.36
N TRP A 131 -7.64 -7.26 -17.60
CA TRP A 131 -8.16 -8.58 -17.92
C TRP A 131 -9.70 -8.58 -17.93
N LEU A 132 -10.33 -7.98 -16.91
CA LEU A 132 -11.79 -7.84 -16.83
C LEU A 132 -12.34 -7.03 -18.00
N ALA A 133 -11.75 -5.87 -18.31
CA ALA A 133 -12.18 -5.02 -19.43
C ALA A 133 -12.20 -5.81 -20.75
N VAL A 134 -11.13 -6.55 -21.05
CA VAL A 134 -11.02 -7.30 -22.32
C VAL A 134 -11.87 -8.57 -22.30
N ARG A 135 -11.89 -9.33 -21.20
CA ARG A 135 -12.53 -10.65 -21.14
C ARG A 135 -13.98 -10.63 -20.77
N ARG A 136 -14.35 -9.81 -19.79
CA ARG A 136 -15.71 -9.74 -19.26
C ARG A 136 -16.57 -8.73 -20.01
N PHE A 137 -15.97 -7.63 -20.46
CA PHE A 137 -16.68 -6.52 -21.10
C PHE A 137 -16.36 -6.36 -22.59
N ASN A 138 -15.50 -7.21 -23.14
CA ASN A 138 -15.15 -7.24 -24.58
C ASN A 138 -14.62 -5.90 -25.12
N VAL A 139 -13.97 -5.10 -24.27
CA VAL A 139 -13.29 -3.86 -24.67
C VAL A 139 -12.08 -4.20 -25.56
N GLY A 140 -11.86 -3.41 -26.61
CA GLY A 140 -10.71 -3.58 -27.49
C GLY A 140 -9.39 -3.47 -26.72
N THR A 141 -8.46 -4.42 -26.92
CA THR A 141 -7.23 -4.52 -26.10
C THR A 141 -6.39 -3.25 -26.07
N ARG A 142 -6.24 -2.55 -27.21
CA ARG A 142 -5.49 -1.29 -27.27
C ARG A 142 -6.14 -0.19 -26.45
N THR A 143 -7.47 -0.07 -26.54
CA THR A 143 -8.26 0.88 -25.76
C THR A 143 -8.15 0.56 -24.27
N ALA A 144 -8.29 -0.71 -23.90
CA ALA A 144 -8.19 -1.15 -22.51
C ALA A 144 -6.81 -0.87 -21.91
N ILE A 145 -5.72 -1.14 -22.64
CA ILE A 145 -4.35 -0.80 -22.21
C ILE A 145 -4.23 0.70 -21.98
N GLY A 146 -4.61 1.52 -22.97
CA GLY A 146 -4.49 2.97 -22.88
C GLY A 146 -5.27 3.56 -21.71
N VAL A 147 -6.53 3.16 -21.53
CA VAL A 147 -7.40 3.68 -20.47
C VAL A 147 -6.94 3.20 -19.09
N VAL A 148 -6.66 1.91 -18.91
CA VAL A 148 -6.25 1.38 -17.61
C VAL A 148 -4.92 2.00 -17.17
N THR A 149 -3.92 2.04 -18.06
CA THR A 149 -2.64 2.67 -17.73
C THR A 149 -2.82 4.15 -17.42
N ALA A 150 -3.60 4.90 -18.21
CA ALA A 150 -3.81 6.32 -17.98
C ALA A 150 -4.47 6.60 -16.63
N LEU A 151 -5.50 5.83 -16.25
CA LEU A 151 -6.21 6.03 -14.99
C LEU A 151 -5.35 5.63 -13.78
N PHE A 152 -4.66 4.49 -13.83
CA PHE A 152 -3.83 4.01 -12.72
C PHE A 152 -2.54 4.82 -12.54
N CYS A 153 -2.05 5.47 -13.60
CA CYS A 153 -0.90 6.39 -13.52
C CYS A 153 -1.31 7.84 -13.22
N ALA A 154 -2.61 8.14 -13.10
CA ALA A 154 -3.11 9.45 -12.72
C ALA A 154 -3.54 9.50 -11.24
N SER A 155 -3.58 10.72 -10.69
CA SER A 155 -4.25 10.97 -9.42
C SER A 155 -5.76 10.72 -9.55
N PRO A 156 -6.43 10.10 -8.56
CA PRO A 156 -5.91 9.73 -7.24
C PRO A 156 -5.27 8.33 -7.14
N LEU A 157 -5.40 7.47 -8.16
CA LEU A 157 -4.98 6.07 -8.08
C LEU A 157 -3.47 5.89 -7.87
N THR A 158 -2.63 6.72 -8.49
CA THR A 158 -1.18 6.70 -8.23
C THR A 158 -0.86 7.04 -6.78
N SER A 159 -1.60 8.00 -6.20
CA SER A 159 -1.39 8.42 -4.80
C SER A 159 -1.77 7.29 -3.84
N TYR A 160 -2.90 6.64 -4.08
CA TYR A 160 -3.29 5.46 -3.31
C TYR A 160 -2.23 4.34 -3.43
N GLY A 161 -1.61 4.15 -4.59
CA GLY A 161 -0.55 3.15 -4.79
C GLY A 161 0.73 3.35 -3.97
N SER A 162 0.87 4.47 -3.23
CA SER A 162 2.06 4.75 -2.42
C SER A 162 1.77 5.34 -1.03
N GLN A 163 0.56 5.82 -0.78
CA GLN A 163 0.12 6.26 0.55
C GLN A 163 -0.46 5.09 1.34
N VAL A 164 -0.16 5.03 2.63
CA VAL A 164 -0.55 3.92 3.51
C VAL A 164 -1.98 4.13 4.03
N TYR A 165 -2.96 3.85 3.17
CA TYR A 165 -4.38 3.84 3.50
C TYR A 165 -5.07 2.59 2.93
N PRO A 166 -6.24 2.18 3.49
CA PRO A 166 -6.98 1.02 2.99
C PRO A 166 -7.50 1.14 1.55
N ALA A 167 -7.49 2.35 0.97
CA ALA A 167 -8.11 2.63 -0.33
C ALA A 167 -7.56 1.82 -1.52
N MET A 168 -6.32 1.32 -1.47
CA MET A 168 -5.80 0.44 -2.52
C MET A 168 -6.20 -1.03 -2.39
N PRO A 169 -6.04 -1.67 -1.21
CA PRO A 169 -6.37 -3.09 -1.07
C PRO A 169 -7.86 -3.38 -0.84
N ALA A 170 -8.67 -2.38 -0.45
CA ALA A 170 -10.12 -2.51 -0.25
C ALA A 170 -10.91 -2.52 -1.57
#